data_AF-A0A7L9C7Y3-F1
#
_entry.id   AF-A0A7L9C7Y3-F1
#
_cell.length_a   1.000
_cell.length_b   1.000
_cell.length_c   1.000
_cell.angle_alpha   90.00
_cell.angle_beta   90.00
_cell.angle_gamma   90.00
#
_symmetry.space_group_name_H-M   'P 1'
#
loop_
_entity.id
_entity.type
_entity.pdbx_description
1 polymer ?
#
loop_
_entity_poly.entity_id
_entity_poly.type
_entity_poly.pdbx_seq_one_letter_code
_entity_poly.pdbx_strand_id
1 'polypeptide(L)'
;MIRKALLLKIFDAAYMQRWNDKIRPIELIELDKQAHKMVIAYFLGKFEEDNRDFNWIDIIEGGIFELLQRIVITDLKPPIFYKIKEDADKYQQLNEWVYKELQYILSPLGTDFCERFCRYFLRSDDTLNKRILSAAHFYATKWEFNIVEHADPQGYEIDTIRKDLQEKQERYYDLKGMDQLTKHSKYKNFIDLCGQLRFQSRWAHLHRIPKTSVLGHSLFVAILSYLFSLEIKACKKRCVNNYFTGLFHDLPEVLTRDIISPVKRSVEGLGDLIKGYEKEQMRKEKR
;
A
#
# COMPACT_ATOMS: atom_id res chain seq x y z
N MET A 1 18.49 -13.32 -8.22
CA MET A 1 17.49 -13.73 -9.22
C MET A 1 16.13 -13.89 -8.56
N ILE A 2 15.23 -12.96 -8.85
CA ILE A 2 13.84 -13.01 -8.38
C ILE A 2 13.13 -14.23 -8.99
N ARG A 3 12.50 -15.04 -8.13
CA ARG A 3 11.81 -16.27 -8.56
C ARG A 3 10.31 -16.04 -8.70
N LYS A 4 9.68 -16.78 -9.61
CA LYS A 4 8.21 -16.82 -9.79
C LYS A 4 7.46 -17.01 -8.47
N ALA A 5 7.98 -17.85 -7.57
CA ALA A 5 7.37 -18.11 -6.26
C ALA A 5 7.18 -16.83 -5.41
N LEU A 6 8.14 -15.91 -5.43
CA LEU A 6 8.02 -14.62 -4.72
C LEU A 6 6.93 -13.75 -5.32
N LEU A 7 6.87 -13.72 -6.66
CA LEU A 7 5.89 -12.91 -7.37
C LEU A 7 4.47 -13.40 -7.10
N LEU A 8 4.27 -14.72 -7.16
CA LEU A 8 3.00 -15.34 -6.79
C LEU A 8 2.66 -15.07 -5.34
N LYS A 9 3.62 -15.20 -4.42
CA LYS A 9 3.38 -14.93 -2.99
C LYS A 9 2.94 -13.50 -2.74
N ILE A 10 3.57 -12.50 -3.36
CA ILE A 10 3.12 -11.09 -3.26
C ILE A 10 1.72 -10.93 -3.88
N PHE A 11 1.46 -11.62 -5.00
CA PHE A 11 0.19 -11.55 -5.71
C PHE A 11 -0.96 -12.22 -4.95
N ASP A 12 -0.70 -13.10 -3.97
CA ASP A 12 -1.73 -13.65 -3.08
C ASP A 12 -2.55 -12.54 -2.38
N ALA A 13 -1.96 -11.37 -2.14
CA ALA A 13 -2.67 -10.22 -1.59
C ALA A 13 -3.83 -9.71 -2.47
N ALA A 14 -3.85 -10.05 -3.76
CA ALA A 14 -4.97 -9.75 -4.66
C ALA A 14 -6.18 -10.66 -4.43
N TYR A 15 -6.01 -11.80 -3.75
CA TYR A 15 -7.10 -12.70 -3.36
C TYR A 15 -7.65 -12.40 -1.97
N MET A 16 -6.90 -11.68 -1.13
CA MET A 16 -7.28 -11.41 0.25
C MET A 16 -8.35 -10.32 0.31
N GLN A 17 -9.59 -10.72 0.60
CA GLN A 17 -10.68 -9.78 0.83
C GLN A 17 -10.57 -9.12 2.20
N ARG A 18 -10.87 -7.83 2.24
CA ARG A 18 -10.95 -7.01 3.46
C ARG A 18 -12.41 -6.65 3.71
N TRP A 19 -12.74 -6.47 4.98
CA TRP A 19 -14.12 -6.15 5.41
C TRP A 19 -15.13 -7.19 4.91
N ASN A 20 -14.69 -8.45 4.77
CA ASN A 20 -15.50 -9.54 4.24
C ASN A 20 -16.65 -9.95 5.17
N ASP A 21 -16.56 -9.56 6.44
CA ASP A 21 -17.55 -9.73 7.50
C ASP A 21 -18.50 -8.53 7.68
N LYS A 22 -18.42 -7.51 6.80
CA LYS A 22 -19.30 -6.32 6.80
C LYS A 22 -19.98 -6.13 5.45
N ILE A 23 -21.15 -5.48 5.46
CA ILE A 23 -21.84 -5.02 4.24
C ILE A 23 -20.97 -3.97 3.56
N ARG A 24 -20.71 -4.17 2.27
CA ARG A 24 -19.88 -3.29 1.45
C ARG A 24 -20.39 -3.27 0.01
N PRO A 25 -20.37 -2.12 -0.67
CA PRO A 25 -20.90 -1.99 -2.03
C PRO A 25 -19.95 -2.57 -3.08
N ILE A 26 -18.68 -2.80 -2.72
CA ILE A 26 -17.64 -3.34 -3.58
C ILE A 26 -16.70 -4.26 -2.79
N GLU A 27 -15.99 -5.16 -3.51
CA GLU A 27 -14.91 -5.95 -2.92
C GLU A 27 -13.71 -5.05 -2.59
N LEU A 28 -13.29 -5.06 -1.33
CA LEU A 28 -12.07 -4.39 -0.88
C LEU A 28 -10.97 -5.45 -0.74
N ILE A 29 -9.79 -5.18 -1.29
CA ILE A 29 -8.71 -6.19 -1.42
C ILE A 29 -7.45 -5.69 -0.71
N GLU A 30 -6.68 -6.61 -0.11
CA GLU A 30 -5.46 -6.29 0.65
C GLU A 30 -4.40 -5.59 -0.21
N LEU A 31 -4.18 -6.05 -1.44
CA LEU A 31 -3.22 -5.40 -2.34
C LEU A 31 -3.56 -3.93 -2.59
N ASP A 32 -4.84 -3.58 -2.78
CA ASP A 32 -5.30 -2.20 -2.98
C ASP A 32 -5.13 -1.35 -1.73
N LYS A 33 -5.36 -1.94 -0.55
CA LYS A 33 -5.16 -1.25 0.73
C LYS A 33 -3.69 -0.93 0.96
N GLN A 34 -2.81 -1.88 0.66
CA GLN A 34 -1.36 -1.73 0.85
C GLN A 34 -0.79 -0.75 -0.17
N ALA A 35 -1.32 -0.72 -1.39
CA ALA A 35 -1.00 0.30 -2.38
C ALA A 35 -1.37 1.71 -1.87
N HIS A 36 -2.60 1.88 -1.37
CA HIS A 36 -3.04 3.15 -0.80
C HIS A 36 -2.20 3.57 0.41
N LYS A 37 -1.88 2.61 1.30
CA LYS A 37 -0.95 2.83 2.43
C LYS A 37 0.39 3.38 1.94
N MET A 38 0.97 2.82 0.88
CA MET A 38 2.27 3.27 0.39
C MET A 38 2.22 4.65 -0.28
N VAL A 39 1.08 5.02 -0.88
CA VAL A 39 0.84 6.39 -1.34
C VAL A 39 0.80 7.37 -0.17
N ILE A 40 0.07 7.03 0.90
CA ILE A 40 -0.01 7.87 2.10
C ILE A 40 1.36 7.94 2.80
N ALA A 41 2.09 6.82 2.90
CA ALA A 41 3.44 6.80 3.48
C ALA A 41 4.41 7.67 2.67
N TYR A 42 4.31 7.68 1.33
CA TYR A 42 5.04 8.63 0.50
C TYR A 42 4.68 10.07 0.85
N PHE A 43 3.38 10.39 0.90
CA PHE A 43 2.94 11.74 1.25
C PHE A 43 3.48 12.17 2.62
N LEU A 44 3.29 11.36 3.66
CA LEU A 44 3.75 11.66 5.01
C LEU A 44 5.28 11.78 5.08
N GLY A 45 6.02 10.86 4.44
CA GLY A 45 7.47 10.87 4.40
C GLY A 45 8.05 12.12 3.73
N LYS A 46 7.35 12.71 2.75
CA LYS A 46 7.78 13.97 2.12
C LYS A 46 7.80 15.16 3.10
N PHE A 47 7.04 15.13 4.19
CA PHE A 47 7.10 16.16 5.24
C PHE A 47 8.16 15.89 6.30
N GLU A 48 8.75 14.69 6.32
CA GLU A 48 9.76 14.27 7.28
C GLU A 48 11.13 14.03 6.63
N GLU A 49 11.30 14.35 5.34
CA GLU A 49 12.52 13.99 4.58
C GLU A 49 13.79 14.70 5.06
N ASP A 50 13.63 15.87 5.68
CA ASP A 50 14.74 16.63 6.30
C ASP A 50 15.07 16.13 7.71
N ASN A 51 14.29 15.19 8.27
CA ASN A 51 14.57 14.61 9.57
C ASN A 51 15.70 13.59 9.47
N ARG A 52 16.71 13.71 10.33
CA ARG A 52 17.88 12.81 10.35
C ARG A 52 17.52 11.33 10.58
N ASP A 53 16.39 11.08 11.27
CA ASP A 53 15.94 9.73 11.63
C ASP A 53 15.02 9.11 10.55
N PHE A 54 14.76 9.85 9.46
CA PHE A 54 13.94 9.40 8.34
C PHE A 54 14.76 8.68 7.27
N ASN A 55 14.20 7.62 6.69
CA ASN A 55 14.84 6.84 5.64
C ASN A 55 13.83 6.19 4.68
N TRP A 56 13.88 6.59 3.41
CA TRP A 56 13.01 6.04 2.36
C TRP A 56 13.13 4.53 2.15
N ILE A 57 14.33 3.96 2.32
CA ILE A 57 14.51 2.51 2.20
C ILE A 57 13.74 1.80 3.32
N ASP A 58 13.75 2.34 4.54
CA ASP A 58 13.03 1.74 5.67
C ASP A 58 11.51 1.84 5.49
N ILE A 59 11.01 2.91 4.86
CA ILE A 59 9.59 3.04 4.46
C ILE A 59 9.22 1.97 3.41
N ILE A 60 10.01 1.85 2.34
CA ILE A 60 9.74 0.91 1.24
C ILE A 60 9.81 -0.53 1.74
N GLU A 61 10.89 -0.90 2.41
CA GLU A 61 11.09 -2.24 2.93
C GLU A 61 10.10 -2.56 4.03
N GLY A 62 9.82 -1.65 4.97
CA GLY A 62 8.79 -1.86 5.98
C GLY A 62 7.39 -2.08 5.39
N GLY A 63 7.04 -1.36 4.32
CA GLY A 63 5.82 -1.61 3.56
C GLY A 63 5.76 -3.02 2.95
N ILE A 64 6.84 -3.46 2.31
CA ILE A 64 6.96 -4.81 1.72
C ILE A 64 6.94 -5.89 2.80
N PHE A 65 7.66 -5.70 3.90
CA PHE A 65 7.79 -6.67 4.98
C PHE A 65 6.46 -6.88 5.70
N GLU A 66 5.74 -5.80 6.03
CA GLU A 66 4.41 -5.90 6.64
C GLU A 66 3.39 -6.55 5.71
N LEU A 67 3.47 -6.31 4.39
CA LEU A 67 2.65 -7.00 3.40
C LEU A 67 2.96 -8.50 3.39
N LEU A 68 4.23 -8.89 3.32
CA LEU A 68 4.63 -10.31 3.32
C LEU A 68 4.20 -11.03 4.61
N GLN A 69 4.37 -10.39 5.77
CA GLN A 69 3.86 -10.91 7.04
C GLN A 69 2.34 -11.09 7.00
N ARG A 70 1.61 -10.10 6.48
CA ARG A 70 0.14 -10.18 6.37
C ARG A 70 -0.31 -11.32 5.47
N ILE A 71 0.37 -11.55 4.35
CA ILE A 71 0.05 -12.65 3.42
C ILE A 71 0.23 -14.01 4.09
N VAL A 72 1.24 -14.16 4.97
CA VAL A 72 1.48 -15.43 5.68
C VAL A 72 0.50 -15.64 6.84
N ILE A 73 0.23 -14.59 7.62
CA ILE A 73 -0.70 -14.65 8.76
C ILE A 73 -2.15 -14.80 8.29
N THR A 74 -2.48 -14.37 7.07
CA THR A 74 -3.81 -14.44 6.44
C THR A 74 -4.90 -13.73 7.27
N ASP A 75 -6.16 -14.16 7.17
CA ASP A 75 -7.39 -13.54 7.70
C ASP A 75 -7.50 -13.59 9.24
N LEU A 76 -6.40 -13.26 9.92
CA LEU A 76 -6.38 -13.04 11.36
C LEU A 76 -7.04 -11.71 11.66
N LYS A 77 -8.18 -11.76 12.38
CA LYS A 77 -8.90 -10.57 12.81
C LYS A 77 -7.96 -9.60 13.54
N PRO A 78 -8.00 -8.28 13.23
CA PRO A 78 -7.10 -7.30 13.82
C PRO A 78 -7.03 -7.33 15.36
N PRO A 79 -8.14 -7.48 16.12
CA PRO A 79 -8.08 -7.55 17.58
C PRO A 79 -7.22 -8.70 18.12
N ILE A 80 -7.23 -9.86 17.45
CA ILE A 80 -6.41 -11.00 17.86
C ILE A 80 -4.93 -10.70 17.58
N PHE A 81 -4.64 -10.13 16.41
CA PHE A 81 -3.27 -9.74 16.07
C PHE A 81 -2.70 -8.68 17.04
N TYR A 82 -3.52 -7.70 17.47
CA TYR A 82 -3.10 -6.71 18.46
C TYR A 82 -2.80 -7.34 19.82
N LYS A 83 -3.65 -8.28 20.28
CA LYS A 83 -3.38 -9.04 21.51
C LYS A 83 -2.10 -9.87 21.43
N ILE A 84 -1.78 -10.44 20.26
CA ILE A 84 -0.51 -11.14 20.06
C ILE A 84 0.66 -10.15 20.12
N LYS A 85 0.52 -8.96 19.54
CA LYS A 85 1.56 -7.91 19.59
C LYS A 85 1.84 -7.39 21.01
N GLU A 86 0.84 -7.39 21.89
CA GLU A 86 1.00 -7.01 23.31
C GLU A 86 1.87 -8.03 24.08
N ASP A 87 1.95 -9.27 23.60
CA ASP A 87 2.80 -10.33 24.16
C ASP A 87 4.07 -10.47 23.33
N ALA A 88 5.17 -9.88 23.81
CA ALA A 88 6.43 -9.82 23.08
C ALA A 88 6.96 -11.20 22.66
N ASP A 89 6.82 -12.21 23.53
CA ASP A 89 7.30 -13.57 23.28
C ASP A 89 6.46 -14.24 22.18
N LYS A 90 5.12 -14.14 22.26
CA LYS A 90 4.24 -14.68 21.20
C LYS A 90 4.43 -13.95 19.88
N TYR A 91 4.62 -12.64 19.91
CA TYR A 91 4.86 -11.87 18.71
C TYR A 91 6.18 -12.28 18.04
N GLN A 92 7.24 -12.47 18.82
CA GLN A 92 8.50 -13.00 18.31
C GLN A 92 8.33 -14.39 17.68
N GLN A 93 7.69 -15.33 18.37
CA GLN A 93 7.44 -16.68 17.86
C GLN A 93 6.65 -16.66 16.55
N LEU A 94 5.63 -15.79 16.45
CA LEU A 94 4.85 -15.60 15.24
C LEU A 94 5.73 -15.11 14.08
N ASN A 95 6.61 -14.13 14.34
CA ASN A 95 7.52 -13.59 13.32
C ASN A 95 8.57 -14.60 12.87
N GLU A 96 9.09 -15.42 13.78
CA GLU A 96 10.00 -16.51 13.45
C GLU A 96 9.32 -17.57 12.58
N TRP A 97 8.06 -17.93 12.89
CA TRP A 97 7.27 -18.81 12.04
C TRP A 97 7.01 -18.20 10.65
N VAL A 98 6.61 -16.92 10.58
CA VAL A 98 6.42 -16.19 9.32
C VAL A 98 7.70 -16.22 8.47
N TYR A 99 8.87 -15.99 9.08
CA TYR A 99 10.12 -16.04 8.36
C TYR A 99 10.43 -17.45 7.83
N LYS A 100 10.18 -18.51 8.62
CA LYS A 100 10.37 -19.90 8.16
C LYS A 100 9.54 -20.21 6.91
N GLU A 101 8.28 -19.76 6.86
CA GLU A 101 7.40 -19.91 5.69
C GLU A 101 7.93 -19.15 4.45
N LEU A 102 8.60 -18.01 4.65
CA LEU A 102 9.08 -17.15 3.58
C LEU A 102 10.54 -17.42 3.18
N GLN A 103 11.32 -18.11 4.02
CA GLN A 103 12.78 -18.22 3.89
C GLN A 103 13.21 -18.74 2.51
N TYR A 104 12.56 -19.79 2.02
CA TYR A 104 12.87 -20.37 0.70
C TYR A 104 12.62 -19.36 -0.43
N ILE A 105 11.60 -18.52 -0.28
CA ILE A 105 11.15 -17.55 -1.28
C ILE A 105 12.00 -16.27 -1.24
N LEU A 106 12.47 -15.85 -0.06
CA LEU A 106 13.26 -14.63 0.15
C LEU A 106 14.77 -14.85 0.00
N SER A 107 15.28 -16.05 0.31
CA SER A 107 16.71 -16.36 0.20
C SER A 107 17.38 -15.99 -1.13
N PRO A 108 16.73 -16.06 -2.31
CA PRO A 108 17.34 -15.63 -3.57
C PRO A 108 17.59 -14.11 -3.69
N LEU A 109 17.05 -13.30 -2.78
CA LEU A 109 17.32 -11.86 -2.67
C LEU A 109 18.61 -11.55 -1.89
N GLY A 110 19.24 -12.56 -1.28
CA GLY A 110 20.48 -12.44 -0.52
C GLY A 110 20.28 -12.39 0.99
N THR A 111 21.32 -12.78 1.73
CA THR A 111 21.31 -12.85 3.20
C THR A 111 21.01 -11.51 3.85
N ASP A 112 21.59 -10.43 3.32
CA ASP A 112 21.40 -9.06 3.80
C ASP A 112 19.92 -8.62 3.75
N PHE A 113 19.17 -8.97 2.71
CA PHE A 113 17.73 -8.69 2.64
C PHE A 113 16.94 -9.49 3.69
N CYS A 114 17.25 -10.78 3.85
CA CYS A 114 16.63 -11.63 4.86
C CYS A 114 16.90 -11.13 6.28
N GLU A 115 18.12 -10.69 6.58
CA GLU A 115 18.47 -10.11 7.88
C GLU A 115 17.69 -8.83 8.17
N ARG A 116 17.52 -7.96 7.16
CA ARG A 116 16.69 -6.75 7.31
C ARG A 116 15.22 -7.09 7.55
N PHE A 117 14.67 -8.10 6.85
CA PHE A 117 13.32 -8.60 7.08
C PHE A 117 13.13 -9.05 8.54
N CYS A 118 14.02 -9.91 9.06
CA CYS A 118 13.95 -10.37 10.44
C CYS A 118 14.11 -9.21 11.45
N ARG A 119 15.10 -8.35 11.22
CA ARG A 119 15.40 -7.21 12.10
C ARG A 119 14.26 -6.21 12.17
N TYR A 120 13.48 -6.05 11.11
CA TYR A 120 12.33 -5.15 11.08
C TYR A 120 11.33 -5.46 12.20
N PHE A 121 11.02 -6.75 12.41
CA PHE A 121 10.03 -7.18 13.41
C PHE A 121 10.59 -7.32 14.83
N LEU A 122 11.91 -7.33 14.99
CA LEU A 122 12.58 -7.32 16.31
C LEU A 122 12.69 -5.91 16.92
N ARG A 123 12.64 -4.87 16.09
CA ARG A 123 12.78 -3.48 16.55
C ARG A 123 11.46 -2.95 17.11
N SER A 124 11.55 -2.05 18.09
CA SER A 124 10.41 -1.26 18.58
C SER A 124 9.62 -0.64 17.42
N ASP A 125 8.30 -0.59 17.56
CA ASP A 125 7.40 0.06 16.61
C ASP A 125 7.45 1.61 16.68
N ASP A 126 8.26 2.17 17.58
CA ASP A 126 8.33 3.61 17.87
C ASP A 126 9.32 4.41 16.99
N THR A 127 10.00 3.78 16.04
CA THR A 127 10.87 4.52 15.11
C THR A 127 10.03 5.43 14.19
N LEU A 128 10.56 6.60 13.80
CA LEU A 128 9.87 7.55 12.91
C LEU A 128 9.29 6.88 11.65
N ASN A 129 10.08 6.06 10.95
CA ASN A 129 9.64 5.38 9.73
C ASN A 129 8.47 4.39 9.99
N LYS A 130 8.52 3.64 11.09
CA LYS A 130 7.41 2.75 11.49
C LYS A 130 6.17 3.52 11.93
N ARG A 131 6.34 4.65 12.61
CA ARG A 131 5.22 5.55 12.97
C ARG A 131 4.54 6.10 11.71
N ILE A 132 5.30 6.50 10.70
CA ILE A 132 4.78 6.91 9.38
C ILE A 132 4.00 5.76 8.71
N LEU A 133 4.57 4.55 8.66
CA LEU A 133 3.89 3.38 8.08
C LEU A 133 2.62 3.01 8.85
N SER A 134 2.62 3.15 10.18
CA SER A 134 1.46 2.90 11.03
C SER A 134 0.37 3.96 10.82
N ALA A 135 0.73 5.23 10.77
CA ALA A 135 -0.19 6.32 10.45
C ALA A 135 -0.85 6.12 9.08
N ALA A 136 -0.03 5.81 8.06
CA ALA A 136 -0.51 5.48 6.72
C ALA A 136 -1.41 4.24 6.70
N HIS A 137 -1.08 3.23 7.51
CA HIS A 137 -1.89 2.01 7.65
C HIS A 137 -3.29 2.36 8.14
N PHE A 138 -3.40 3.12 9.24
CA PHE A 138 -4.69 3.47 9.84
C PHE A 138 -5.48 4.43 8.98
N TYR A 139 -4.82 5.40 8.33
CA TYR A 139 -5.48 6.31 7.40
C TYR A 139 -6.10 5.55 6.22
N ALA A 140 -5.36 4.64 5.59
CA ALA A 140 -5.89 3.79 4.51
C ALA A 140 -7.06 2.91 4.99
N THR A 141 -6.97 2.34 6.20
CA THR A 141 -8.06 1.55 6.79
C THR A 141 -9.29 2.41 7.08
N LYS A 142 -9.12 3.64 7.58
CA LYS A 142 -10.22 4.59 7.83
C LYS A 142 -10.90 5.00 6.53
N TRP A 143 -10.12 5.20 5.46
CA TRP A 143 -10.66 5.49 4.13
C TRP A 143 -11.60 4.38 3.64
N GLU A 144 -11.18 3.11 3.77
CA GLU A 144 -12.02 1.96 3.45
C GLU A 144 -13.25 1.86 4.36
N PHE A 145 -13.05 2.06 5.66
CA PHE A 145 -14.12 2.02 6.63
C PHE A 145 -15.19 3.06 6.33
N ASN A 146 -14.85 4.25 5.84
CA ASN A 146 -15.85 5.24 5.44
C ASN A 146 -16.79 4.66 4.36
N ILE A 147 -16.30 3.87 3.40
CA ILE A 147 -17.16 3.21 2.40
C ILE A 147 -18.10 2.19 3.06
N VAL A 148 -17.56 1.38 3.97
CA VAL A 148 -18.33 0.35 4.71
C VAL A 148 -19.41 1.02 5.58
N GLU A 149 -19.05 2.05 6.31
CA GLU A 149 -19.93 2.84 7.16
C GLU A 149 -21.06 3.50 6.39
N HIS A 150 -20.79 4.05 5.19
CA HIS A 150 -21.85 4.63 4.37
C HIS A 150 -22.81 3.58 3.80
N ALA A 151 -22.35 2.34 3.63
CA ALA A 151 -23.18 1.26 3.11
C ALA A 151 -24.09 0.63 4.17
N ASP A 152 -23.67 0.63 5.43
CA ASP A 152 -24.44 0.11 6.56
C ASP A 152 -24.18 0.92 7.84
N PRO A 153 -24.71 2.16 7.94
CA PRO A 153 -24.34 3.10 9.01
C PRO A 153 -24.80 2.65 10.41
N GLN A 154 -25.83 1.81 10.48
CA GLN A 154 -26.35 1.25 11.74
C GLN A 154 -25.91 -0.21 11.94
N GLY A 155 -24.93 -0.66 11.15
CA GLY A 155 -24.40 -2.01 11.20
C GLY A 155 -23.78 -2.36 12.55
N TYR A 156 -23.79 -3.65 12.87
CA TYR A 156 -23.17 -4.17 14.07
C TYR A 156 -21.67 -3.82 14.12
N GLU A 157 -21.24 -3.23 15.23
CA GLU A 157 -19.87 -2.73 15.51
C GLU A 157 -19.42 -1.47 14.75
N ILE A 158 -20.23 -0.89 13.86
CA ILE A 158 -19.81 0.28 13.07
C ILE A 158 -19.40 1.45 13.97
N ASP A 159 -20.19 1.77 14.99
CA ASP A 159 -19.85 2.82 15.96
C ASP A 159 -18.56 2.52 16.75
N THR A 160 -18.36 1.27 17.14
CA THR A 160 -17.16 0.83 17.86
C THR A 160 -15.92 0.96 16.99
N ILE A 161 -16.00 0.52 15.73
CA ILE A 161 -14.91 0.60 14.76
C ILE A 161 -14.60 2.07 14.43
N ARG A 162 -15.63 2.92 14.30
CA ARG A 162 -15.45 4.36 14.07
C ARG A 162 -14.60 4.99 15.17
N LYS A 163 -14.95 4.73 16.44
CA LYS A 163 -14.23 5.25 17.61
C LYS A 163 -12.80 4.71 17.68
N ASP A 164 -12.61 3.39 17.55
CA ASP A 164 -11.28 2.76 17.56
C ASP A 164 -10.35 3.32 16.47
N LEU A 165 -10.85 3.48 15.24
CA LEU A 165 -10.06 4.05 14.15
C LEU A 165 -9.72 5.52 14.37
N GLN A 166 -10.64 6.29 14.95
CA GLN A 166 -10.38 7.69 15.29
C GLN A 166 -9.30 7.81 16.36
N GLU A 167 -9.42 7.07 17.47
CA GLU A 167 -8.41 7.06 18.55
C GLU A 167 -7.03 6.64 18.04
N LYS A 168 -6.97 5.63 17.16
CA LYS A 168 -5.71 5.19 16.56
C LYS A 168 -5.10 6.23 15.63
N GLN A 169 -5.92 6.98 14.89
CA GLN A 169 -5.46 8.02 14.00
C GLN A 169 -4.90 9.22 14.77
N GLU A 170 -5.55 9.60 15.88
CA GLU A 170 -5.14 10.71 16.76
C GLU A 170 -3.72 10.52 17.34
N ARG A 171 -3.30 9.27 17.57
CA ARG A 171 -1.94 8.92 18.06
C ARG A 171 -0.79 9.36 17.14
N TYR A 172 -1.09 9.74 15.91
CA TYR A 172 -0.10 10.11 14.90
C TYR A 172 -0.24 11.57 14.44
N TYR A 173 -1.07 12.38 15.09
CA TYR A 173 -1.25 13.80 14.74
C TYR A 173 -0.01 14.67 14.99
N ASP A 174 0.96 14.17 15.77
CA ASP A 174 2.26 14.82 15.94
C ASP A 174 3.15 14.71 14.69
N LEU A 175 2.88 13.78 13.77
CA LEU A 175 3.59 13.73 12.48
C LEU A 175 3.20 14.93 11.62
N LYS A 176 4.19 15.65 11.07
CA LYS A 176 3.93 16.87 10.29
C LYS A 176 2.99 16.61 9.13
N GLY A 177 3.17 15.48 8.42
CA GLY A 177 2.30 15.11 7.31
C GLY A 177 0.85 14.86 7.72
N MET A 178 0.60 14.35 8.93
CA MET A 178 -0.75 14.10 9.43
C MET A 178 -1.45 15.42 9.79
N ASP A 179 -0.73 16.35 10.43
CA ASP A 179 -1.22 17.71 10.67
C ASP A 179 -1.62 18.40 9.35
N GLN A 180 -0.78 18.27 8.32
CA GLN A 180 -1.03 18.85 7.00
C GLN A 180 -2.26 18.23 6.31
N LEU A 181 -2.47 16.91 6.41
CA LEU A 181 -3.68 16.25 5.89
C LEU A 181 -4.96 16.77 6.53
N THR A 182 -4.91 17.06 7.83
CA THR A 182 -6.07 17.57 8.57
C THR A 182 -6.39 19.02 8.23
N LYS A 183 -5.36 19.86 8.02
CA LYS A 183 -5.52 21.29 7.75
C LYS A 183 -5.82 21.65 6.30
N HIS A 184 -5.43 20.81 5.34
CA HIS A 184 -5.48 21.15 3.93
C HIS A 184 -6.26 20.14 3.10
N SER A 185 -7.46 20.53 2.67
CA SER A 185 -8.35 19.72 1.83
C SER A 185 -7.68 19.23 0.54
N LYS A 186 -6.81 20.03 -0.09
CA LYS A 186 -6.07 19.62 -1.30
C LYS A 186 -5.25 18.34 -1.12
N TYR A 187 -4.66 18.12 0.06
CA TYR A 187 -3.86 16.93 0.32
C TYR A 187 -4.75 15.72 0.54
N LYS A 188 -5.86 15.90 1.26
CA LYS A 188 -6.89 14.88 1.40
C LYS A 188 -7.44 14.47 0.03
N ASN A 189 -7.79 15.43 -0.83
CA ASN A 189 -8.29 15.18 -2.18
C ASN A 189 -7.29 14.38 -3.02
N PHE A 190 -5.98 14.68 -2.93
CA PHE A 190 -4.95 13.91 -3.62
C PHE A 190 -4.88 12.46 -3.15
N ILE A 191 -4.93 12.23 -1.83
CA ILE A 191 -4.94 10.87 -1.26
C ILE A 191 -6.22 10.14 -1.67
N ASP A 192 -7.38 10.79 -1.59
CA ASP A 192 -8.67 10.25 -2.01
C ASP A 192 -8.66 9.88 -3.50
N LEU A 193 -8.09 10.73 -4.36
CA LEU A 193 -7.93 10.48 -5.80
C LEU A 193 -7.08 9.22 -6.04
N CYS A 194 -5.96 9.07 -5.34
CA CYS A 194 -5.14 7.87 -5.43
C CYS A 194 -5.91 6.63 -4.95
N GLY A 195 -6.70 6.75 -3.88
CA GLY A 195 -7.55 5.68 -3.37
C GLY A 195 -8.59 5.20 -4.39
N GLN A 196 -9.15 6.12 -5.19
CA GLN A 196 -10.16 5.79 -6.22
C GLN A 196 -9.65 4.90 -7.35
N LEU A 197 -8.34 4.82 -7.59
CA LEU A 197 -7.75 3.91 -8.59
C LEU A 197 -8.12 2.43 -8.33
N ARG A 198 -8.53 2.08 -7.11
CA ARG A 198 -9.01 0.74 -6.76
C ARG A 198 -10.32 0.35 -7.44
N PHE A 199 -11.13 1.33 -7.82
CA PHE A 199 -12.42 1.09 -8.48
C PHE A 199 -12.25 0.77 -9.97
N GLN A 200 -11.07 0.98 -10.53
CA GLN A 200 -10.77 0.73 -11.92
C GLN A 200 -10.17 -0.67 -12.07
N SER A 201 -10.94 -1.60 -12.61
CA SER A 201 -10.47 -2.96 -12.90
C SER A 201 -9.56 -2.98 -14.13
N ARG A 202 -8.38 -3.58 -13.99
CA ARG A 202 -7.46 -3.80 -15.11
C ARG A 202 -8.00 -4.89 -16.03
N TRP A 203 -8.05 -4.60 -17.34
CA TRP A 203 -8.61 -5.52 -18.34
C TRP A 203 -10.08 -5.87 -18.06
N ALA A 204 -10.91 -4.87 -17.76
CA ALA A 204 -12.31 -5.06 -17.34
C ALA A 204 -13.19 -5.90 -18.30
N HIS A 205 -12.78 -6.06 -19.56
CA HIS A 205 -13.48 -6.88 -20.56
C HIS A 205 -13.14 -8.38 -20.45
N LEU A 206 -12.16 -8.78 -19.64
CA LEU A 206 -11.76 -10.17 -19.42
C LEU A 206 -12.06 -10.60 -17.98
N HIS A 207 -12.60 -11.82 -17.83
CA HIS A 207 -12.75 -12.42 -16.52
C HIS A 207 -11.39 -12.94 -16.01
N ARG A 208 -10.73 -12.15 -15.16
CA ARG A 208 -9.43 -12.49 -14.56
C ARG A 208 -9.61 -12.98 -13.12
N ILE A 209 -8.81 -13.97 -12.74
CA ILE A 209 -8.76 -14.53 -11.39
C ILE A 209 -7.30 -14.43 -10.87
N PRO A 210 -7.04 -13.63 -9.83
CA PRO A 210 -7.94 -12.67 -9.21
C PRO A 210 -8.14 -11.46 -10.13
N LYS A 211 -9.21 -10.70 -9.90
CA LYS A 211 -9.32 -9.36 -10.48
C LYS A 211 -8.23 -8.47 -9.87
N THR A 212 -7.69 -7.56 -10.65
CA THR A 212 -6.68 -6.60 -10.19
C THR A 212 -7.15 -5.20 -10.51
N SER A 213 -7.12 -4.29 -9.54
CA SER A 213 -7.36 -2.88 -9.80
C SER A 213 -6.12 -2.18 -10.36
N VAL A 214 -6.26 -0.95 -10.87
CA VAL A 214 -5.13 -0.09 -11.24
C VAL A 214 -4.26 0.21 -10.01
N LEU A 215 -4.87 0.43 -8.84
CA LEU A 215 -4.15 0.71 -7.60
C LEU A 215 -3.29 -0.47 -7.14
N GLY A 216 -3.87 -1.67 -7.09
CA GLY A 216 -3.14 -2.88 -6.71
C GLY A 216 -2.04 -3.25 -7.71
N HIS A 217 -2.31 -3.09 -9.00
CA HIS A 217 -1.29 -3.21 -10.06
C HIS A 217 -0.12 -2.25 -9.84
N SER A 218 -0.38 -1.01 -9.48
CA SER A 218 0.65 0.00 -9.23
C SER A 218 1.60 -0.40 -8.10
N LEU A 219 1.08 -0.93 -6.98
CA LEU A 219 1.94 -1.45 -5.92
C LEU A 219 2.74 -2.68 -6.37
N PHE A 220 2.12 -3.59 -7.12
CA PHE A 220 2.82 -4.77 -7.62
C PHE A 220 4.02 -4.38 -8.50
N VAL A 221 3.83 -3.42 -9.42
CA VAL A 221 4.90 -2.84 -10.24
C VAL A 221 5.96 -2.12 -9.39
N ALA A 222 5.56 -1.38 -8.36
CA ALA A 222 6.48 -0.70 -7.44
C ALA A 222 7.41 -1.71 -6.73
N ILE A 223 6.84 -2.78 -6.18
CA ILE A 223 7.60 -3.83 -5.49
C ILE A 223 8.57 -4.51 -6.46
N LEU A 224 8.12 -4.89 -7.65
CA LEU A 224 8.98 -5.45 -8.69
C LEU A 224 10.13 -4.52 -9.05
N SER A 225 9.84 -3.23 -9.24
CA SER A 225 10.84 -2.21 -9.58
C SER A 225 11.91 -2.08 -8.50
N TYR A 226 11.52 -2.17 -7.22
CA TYR A 226 12.48 -2.18 -6.10
C TYR A 226 13.31 -3.45 -6.07
N LEU A 227 12.68 -4.63 -6.19
CA LEU A 227 13.40 -5.91 -6.19
C LEU A 227 14.41 -5.99 -7.35
N PHE A 228 14.04 -5.56 -8.55
CA PHE A 228 14.96 -5.50 -9.68
C PHE A 228 16.10 -4.50 -9.43
N SER A 229 15.83 -3.40 -8.73
CA SER A 229 16.87 -2.45 -8.33
C SER A 229 17.89 -3.08 -7.38
N LEU A 230 17.45 -3.93 -6.45
CA LEU A 230 18.35 -4.71 -5.60
C LEU A 230 19.18 -5.71 -6.41
N GLU A 231 18.56 -6.40 -7.37
CA GLU A 231 19.24 -7.39 -8.21
C GLU A 231 20.37 -6.79 -9.06
N ILE A 232 20.15 -5.60 -9.63
CA ILE A 232 21.19 -4.87 -10.38
C ILE A 232 22.14 -4.07 -9.48
N LYS A 233 22.02 -4.20 -8.15
CA LYS A 233 22.80 -3.45 -7.15
C LYS A 233 22.76 -1.94 -7.36
N ALA A 234 21.57 -1.41 -7.66
CA ALA A 234 21.37 0.02 -7.85
C ALA A 234 21.68 0.80 -6.55
N CYS A 235 22.10 2.06 -6.70
CA CYS A 235 22.29 2.94 -5.54
C CYS A 235 20.96 3.25 -4.86
N LYS A 236 21.00 3.61 -3.56
CA LYS A 236 19.80 3.90 -2.75
C LYS A 236 18.81 4.84 -3.43
N LYS A 237 19.31 5.95 -4.00
CA LYS A 237 18.48 6.94 -4.71
C LYS A 237 17.73 6.32 -5.90
N ARG A 238 18.37 5.43 -6.66
CA ARG A 238 17.73 4.74 -7.78
C ARG A 238 16.70 3.72 -7.30
N CYS A 239 16.96 2.99 -6.22
CA CYS A 239 15.97 2.08 -5.63
C CYS A 239 14.69 2.82 -5.21
N VAL A 240 14.85 3.97 -4.52
CA VAL A 240 13.74 4.82 -4.09
C VAL A 240 12.96 5.38 -5.29
N ASN A 241 13.67 5.96 -6.26
CA ASN A 241 13.06 6.51 -7.46
C ASN A 241 12.30 5.45 -8.26
N ASN A 242 12.88 4.27 -8.44
CA ASN A 242 12.23 3.19 -9.18
C ASN A 242 10.96 2.70 -8.48
N TYR A 243 10.98 2.55 -7.15
CA TYR A 243 9.79 2.15 -6.39
C TYR A 243 8.66 3.17 -6.55
N PHE A 244 8.91 4.45 -6.28
CA PHE A 244 7.85 5.48 -6.37
C PHE A 244 7.45 5.80 -7.80
N THR A 245 8.35 5.66 -8.78
CA THR A 245 7.96 5.71 -10.19
C THR A 245 6.97 4.59 -10.50
N GLY A 246 7.24 3.35 -10.06
CA GLY A 246 6.30 2.24 -10.21
C GLY A 246 4.98 2.47 -9.47
N LEU A 247 5.02 3.05 -8.26
CA LEU A 247 3.80 3.32 -7.47
C LEU A 247 2.88 4.35 -8.12
N PHE A 248 3.43 5.35 -8.82
CA PHE A 248 2.67 6.46 -9.40
C PHE A 248 2.57 6.40 -10.93
N HIS A 249 3.07 5.36 -11.60
CA HIS A 249 3.15 5.33 -13.07
C HIS A 249 1.78 5.43 -13.76
N ASP A 250 0.75 4.80 -13.17
CA ASP A 250 -0.62 4.78 -13.68
C ASP A 250 -1.53 5.79 -12.95
N LEU A 251 -0.97 6.72 -12.15
CA LEU A 251 -1.77 7.78 -11.52
C LEU A 251 -2.63 8.58 -12.52
N PRO A 252 -2.15 8.92 -13.75
CA PRO A 252 -2.99 9.60 -14.73
C PRO A 252 -4.26 8.83 -15.14
N GLU A 253 -4.28 7.50 -15.00
CA GLU A 253 -5.44 6.67 -15.36
C GLU A 253 -6.67 6.96 -14.48
N VAL A 254 -6.50 7.64 -13.34
CA VAL A 254 -7.64 8.11 -12.54
C VAL A 254 -8.59 9.02 -13.35
N LEU A 255 -8.06 9.75 -14.33
CA LEU A 255 -8.79 10.75 -15.12
C LEU A 255 -9.40 10.20 -16.41
N THR A 256 -8.78 9.17 -16.98
CA THR A 256 -9.18 8.61 -18.28
C THR A 256 -9.79 7.23 -18.18
N ARG A 257 -9.79 6.64 -16.97
CA ARG A 257 -9.95 5.20 -16.74
C ARG A 257 -8.81 4.40 -17.39
N ASP A 258 -8.68 3.11 -17.03
CA ASP A 258 -7.69 2.19 -17.60
C ASP A 258 -7.94 1.94 -19.10
N ILE A 259 -7.46 2.85 -19.96
CA ILE A 259 -7.43 2.66 -21.41
C ILE A 259 -6.26 1.71 -21.72
N ILE A 260 -6.59 0.46 -22.03
CA ILE A 260 -5.61 -0.59 -22.31
C ILE A 260 -4.71 -0.25 -23.51
N SER A 261 -3.47 -0.74 -23.48
CA SER A 261 -2.44 -0.47 -24.51
C SER A 261 -2.85 -0.77 -25.96
N PRO A 262 -3.61 -1.86 -26.27
CA PRO A 262 -4.10 -2.10 -27.62
C PRO A 262 -4.98 -0.96 -28.16
N VAL A 263 -5.82 -0.35 -27.31
CA VAL A 263 -6.67 0.79 -27.67
C VAL A 263 -5.84 2.06 -27.83
N LYS A 264 -4.86 2.30 -26.96
CA LYS A 264 -3.96 3.47 -27.08
C LYS A 264 -3.19 3.49 -28.42
N ARG A 265 -3.01 2.33 -29.06
CA ARG A 265 -2.29 2.15 -30.34
C ARG A 265 -3.21 1.86 -31.53
N SER A 266 -4.53 1.87 -31.35
CA SER A 266 -5.46 1.50 -32.42
C SER A 266 -5.58 2.55 -33.52
N VAL A 267 -5.28 3.81 -33.20
CA VAL A 267 -5.32 4.94 -34.12
C VAL A 267 -4.05 5.77 -33.93
N GLU A 268 -3.42 6.17 -35.04
CA GLU A 268 -2.23 7.05 -35.01
C GLU A 268 -2.57 8.37 -34.29
N GLY A 269 -1.70 8.80 -33.37
CA GLY A 269 -1.90 10.01 -32.58
C GLY A 269 -2.86 9.91 -31.38
N LEU A 270 -3.65 8.83 -31.25
CA LEU A 270 -4.59 8.67 -30.13
C LEU A 270 -3.89 8.58 -28.77
N GLY A 271 -2.76 7.86 -28.70
CA GLY A 271 -1.97 7.77 -27.49
C GLY A 271 -1.44 9.12 -27.00
N ASP A 272 -1.06 10.01 -27.92
CA ASP A 272 -0.56 11.34 -27.58
C ASP A 272 -1.70 12.31 -27.20
N LEU A 273 -2.87 12.17 -27.83
CA LEU A 273 -4.08 12.89 -27.44
C LEU A 273 -4.50 12.55 -26.01
N ILE A 274 -4.52 11.26 -25.66
CA ILE A 274 -4.84 10.78 -24.30
C ILE A 274 -3.87 11.37 -23.28
N LYS A 275 -2.55 11.30 -23.54
CA LYS A 275 -1.53 11.90 -22.67
C LYS A 275 -1.69 13.42 -22.54
N GLY A 276 -2.07 14.09 -23.62
CA GLY A 276 -2.35 15.53 -23.61
C GLY A 276 -3.51 15.86 -22.66
N TYR A 277 -4.60 15.12 -22.77
CA TYR A 277 -5.78 15.26 -21.91
C TYR A 277 -5.46 14.95 -20.43
N GLU A 278 -4.78 13.83 -20.16
CA GLU A 278 -4.33 13.45 -18.81
C GLU A 278 -3.51 14.57 -18.16
N LYS A 279 -2.54 15.13 -18.90
CA LYS A 279 -1.68 16.20 -18.40
C LYS A 279 -2.44 17.50 -18.13
N GLU A 280 -3.43 17.83 -18.96
CA GLU A 280 -4.28 19.01 -18.76
C GLU A 280 -5.16 18.86 -17.51
N GLN A 281 -5.84 17.72 -17.37
CA GLN A 281 -6.73 17.44 -16.25
C GLN A 281 -5.95 17.34 -14.92
N MET A 282 -4.78 16.70 -14.91
CA MET A 282 -3.89 16.68 -13.74
C MET A 282 -3.45 18.09 -13.28
N ARG A 283 -3.45 19.09 -14.17
CA ARG A 283 -3.15 20.49 -13.79
C ARG A 283 -4.36 21.19 -13.18
N LYS A 284 -5.58 20.81 -13.59
CA LYS A 284 -6.84 21.36 -13.05
C LYS A 284 -7.10 20.86 -11.63
N GLU A 285 -6.89 19.58 -11.37
CA GLU A 285 -7.03 18.94 -10.03
C GLU A 285 -6.00 19.42 -8.99
N LYS A 286 -4.94 20.13 -9.40
CA LYS A 286 -3.93 20.72 -8.50
C LYS A 286 -4.29 22.11 -7.95
N ARG A 287 -5.35 22.74 -8.47
CA ARG A 287 -5.81 24.07 -8.05
C ARG A 287 -6.87 23.94 -6.95
#